data_AF-A0A6A6N5T1-F1
#
_entry.id   AF-A0A6A6N5T1-F1
#
_cell.length_a   1.000
_cell.length_b   1.000
_cell.length_c   1.000
_cell.angle_alpha   90.00
_cell.angle_beta   90.00
_cell.angle_gamma   90.00
#
_symmetry.space_group_name_H-M   'P 1'
#
loop_
_entity.id
_entity.type
_entity.pdbx_description
1 polymer ?
#
loop_
_entity_poly.entity_id
_entity_poly.type
_entity_poly.pdbx_seq_one_letter_code
_entity_poly.pdbx_strand_id
1 'polypeptide(L)'
;MHDSNLIELWNGDKPLENLKLMDLSYSEDLIRIPDLPSTAPNLEFLYLRICENLVEIPSSLQNLSKLVELDLRGCYNITDCRRFRVT
;
A
#
# COMPACT_ATOMS: atom_id res chain seq x y z
N MET A 1 -4.24 -2.59 9.68
CA MET A 1 -5.70 -2.66 9.78
C MET A 1 -6.09 -3.84 8.94
N HIS A 2 -6.21 -5.00 9.58
CA HIS A 2 -6.53 -6.26 8.93
C HIS A 2 -8.05 -6.40 8.93
N ASP A 3 -8.64 -6.89 7.84
CA ASP A 3 -10.09 -7.19 7.78
C ASP A 3 -10.94 -5.95 8.12
N SER A 4 -10.82 -4.91 7.28
CA SER A 4 -11.43 -3.60 7.52
C SER A 4 -12.14 -3.09 6.26
N ASN A 5 -13.30 -2.46 6.43
CA ASN A 5 -14.06 -1.79 5.35
C ASN A 5 -13.43 -0.44 4.97
N LEU A 6 -12.11 -0.41 4.85
CA LEU A 6 -11.34 0.81 4.73
C LEU A 6 -11.31 1.25 3.26
N ILE A 7 -11.94 2.40 2.99
CA ILE A 7 -12.00 2.99 1.65
C ILE A 7 -10.76 3.88 1.42
N GLU A 8 -10.31 4.60 2.45
CA GLU A 8 -9.14 5.49 2.42
C GLU A 8 -8.41 5.48 3.77
N LEU A 9 -7.08 5.70 3.76
CA LEU A 9 -6.24 5.53 4.95
C LEU A 9 -6.06 6.82 5.79
N TRP A 10 -5.74 7.98 5.19
CA TRP A 10 -5.37 9.20 5.94
C TRP A 10 -5.53 10.50 5.13
N ASN A 11 -5.90 11.60 5.81
CA ASN A 11 -6.07 12.96 5.24
C ASN A 11 -4.89 13.93 5.46
N GLY A 12 -3.68 13.42 5.73
CA GLY A 12 -2.45 14.21 5.52
C GLY A 12 -1.95 15.12 6.66
N ASP A 13 -2.38 14.95 7.91
CA ASP A 13 -2.00 15.92 8.96
C ASP A 13 -0.57 15.75 9.50
N LYS A 14 0.02 14.54 9.52
CA LYS A 14 1.41 14.29 9.96
C LYS A 14 2.06 13.05 9.32
N PRO A 15 3.35 13.11 8.93
CA PRO A 15 4.12 11.93 8.51
C PRO A 15 4.26 10.91 9.66
N LEU A 16 4.03 9.65 9.32
CA LEU A 16 4.23 8.45 10.14
C LEU A 16 5.69 7.98 10.03
N GLU A 17 6.64 8.83 10.45
CA GLU A 17 8.08 8.59 10.26
C GLU A 17 8.59 7.29 10.93
N ASN A 18 7.92 6.81 11.97
CA ASN A 18 8.31 5.57 12.66
C ASN A 18 7.63 4.32 12.10
N LEU A 19 6.72 4.46 11.14
CA LEU A 19 5.98 3.33 10.59
C LEU A 19 6.87 2.54 9.63
N LYS A 20 7.16 1.29 10.01
CA LYS A 20 7.93 0.34 9.19
C LYS A 20 7.09 -0.73 8.53
N LEU A 21 5.97 -1.11 9.11
CA LEU A 21 5.09 -2.16 8.61
C LEU A 21 3.66 -1.63 8.52
N MET A 22 3.04 -1.85 7.37
CA MET A 22 1.64 -1.56 7.12
C MET A 22 0.98 -2.81 6.53
N ASP A 23 0.09 -3.43 7.30
CA ASP A 23 -0.73 -4.54 6.82
C ASP A 23 -2.17 -4.05 6.64
N LEU A 24 -2.62 -4.11 5.38
CA LEU A 24 -3.96 -3.78 4.89
C LEU A 24 -4.61 -5.00 4.22
N SER A 25 -4.05 -6.20 4.43
CA SER A 25 -4.60 -7.43 3.86
C SER A 25 -6.09 -7.60 4.24
N TYR A 26 -6.87 -8.17 3.32
CA TYR A 26 -8.31 -8.40 3.45
C TYR A 26 -9.13 -7.11 3.57
N SER A 27 -8.61 -5.98 3.09
CA SER A 27 -9.40 -4.76 2.94
C SER A 27 -10.14 -4.81 1.60
N GLU A 28 -11.23 -5.55 1.55
CA GLU A 28 -11.97 -5.81 0.30
C GLU A 28 -12.50 -4.53 -0.33
N ASP A 29 -12.90 -3.54 0.45
CA ASP A 29 -13.40 -2.23 -0.03
C ASP A 29 -12.29 -1.25 -0.46
N LEU A 30 -11.01 -1.63 -0.33
CA LEU A 30 -9.90 -0.74 -0.64
C LEU A 30 -9.71 -0.62 -2.15
N ILE A 31 -10.11 0.51 -2.73
CA ILE A 31 -10.03 0.76 -4.18
C ILE A 31 -8.63 1.28 -4.58
N ARG A 32 -8.00 2.07 -3.72
CA ARG A 32 -6.70 2.72 -3.97
C ARG A 32 -5.92 2.93 -2.68
N ILE A 33 -4.60 2.98 -2.75
CA ILE A 33 -3.75 3.45 -1.64
C ILE A 33 -3.38 4.94 -1.82
N PRO A 34 -3.17 5.69 -0.74
CA PRO A 34 -2.71 7.08 -0.78
C PRO A 34 -1.22 7.17 -1.15
N ASP A 35 -0.72 8.39 -1.30
CA ASP A 35 0.70 8.66 -1.50
C ASP A 35 1.51 8.35 -0.22
N LEU A 36 2.19 7.19 -0.24
CA LEU A 36 2.96 6.70 0.90
C LEU A 36 4.33 7.36 1.11
N PRO A 37 5.08 7.84 0.09
CA PRO A 37 6.37 8.50 0.32
C PRO A 37 6.31 9.73 1.23
N SER A 38 5.25 10.52 1.14
CA SER A 38 5.03 11.68 2.03
C SER A 38 4.48 11.28 3.40
N THR A 39 3.66 10.23 3.45
CA THR A 39 2.97 9.79 4.66
C THR A 39 3.81 8.86 5.54
N ALA A 40 4.52 7.89 4.96
CA ALA A 40 5.29 6.88 5.66
C ALA A 40 6.64 6.68 4.95
N PRO A 41 7.54 7.68 5.00
CA PRO A 41 8.80 7.68 4.24
C PRO A 41 9.75 6.54 4.62
N ASN A 42 9.55 5.93 5.80
CA ASN A 42 10.39 4.87 6.34
C ASN A 42 9.75 3.48 6.29
N LEU A 43 8.69 3.31 5.48
CA LEU A 43 8.00 2.03 5.36
C LEU A 43 8.91 0.96 4.72
N GLU A 44 8.97 -0.20 5.36
CA GLU A 44 9.78 -1.35 4.96
C GLU A 44 8.90 -2.50 4.44
N PHE A 45 7.70 -2.71 5.00
CA PHE A 45 6.81 -3.81 4.63
C PHE A 45 5.39 -3.29 4.36
N LEU A 46 4.86 -3.59 3.17
CA LEU A 46 3.48 -3.28 2.78
C LEU A 46 2.75 -4.55 2.33
N TYR A 47 1.75 -4.97 3.11
CA TYR A 47 0.92 -6.15 2.81
C TYR A 47 -0.48 -5.72 2.42
N LEU A 48 -0.93 -6.17 1.26
CA LEU A 48 -2.22 -5.85 0.64
C LEU A 48 -2.91 -7.14 0.19
N ARG A 49 -2.68 -8.27 0.85
CA ARG A 49 -3.20 -9.57 0.36
C ARG A 49 -4.71 -9.57 0.31
N ILE A 50 -5.30 -10.13 -0.75
CA ILE A 50 -6.75 -10.33 -0.87
C ILE A 50 -7.52 -8.99 -0.77
N CYS A 51 -6.94 -7.90 -1.28
CA CYS A 51 -7.67 -6.66 -1.51
C CYS A 51 -8.33 -6.73 -2.89
N GLU A 52 -9.51 -7.34 -2.97
CA GLU A 52 -10.14 -7.72 -4.24
C GLU A 52 -10.56 -6.51 -5.09
N ASN A 53 -11.01 -5.41 -4.49
CA ASN A 53 -11.41 -4.21 -5.23
C ASN A 53 -10.25 -3.22 -5.49
N LEU A 54 -9.01 -3.57 -5.16
CA LEU A 54 -7.85 -2.72 -5.39
C LEU A 54 -7.53 -2.68 -6.89
N VAL A 55 -7.73 -1.52 -7.53
CA VAL A 55 -7.57 -1.36 -8.99
C VAL A 55 -6.26 -0.70 -9.40
N GLU A 56 -5.67 0.11 -8.51
CA GLU A 56 -4.51 0.94 -8.80
C GLU A 56 -3.53 0.98 -7.61
N ILE A 57 -2.25 0.91 -7.94
CA ILE A 57 -1.14 1.25 -7.04
C ILE A 57 -0.48 2.54 -7.57
N PRO A 58 -0.39 3.63 -6.78
CA PRO A 58 0.28 4.85 -7.19
C PRO A 58 1.72 4.60 -7.62
N SER A 59 2.13 5.18 -8.75
CA SER A 59 3.51 5.10 -9.25
C SER A 59 4.53 5.67 -8.27
N SER A 60 4.11 6.60 -7.40
CA SER A 60 4.93 7.16 -6.33
C SER A 60 5.39 6.12 -5.31
N LEU A 61 4.76 4.95 -5.22
CA LEU A 61 5.21 3.86 -4.36
C LEU A 61 6.67 3.44 -4.67
N GLN A 62 7.14 3.66 -5.90
CA GLN A 62 8.54 3.44 -6.29
C GLN A 62 9.53 4.36 -5.54
N ASN A 63 9.06 5.47 -4.98
CA ASN A 63 9.87 6.40 -4.19
C ASN A 63 10.05 5.96 -2.73
N LEU A 64 9.41 4.86 -2.30
CA LEU A 64 9.68 4.26 -0.99
C LEU A 64 11.04 3.53 -1.02
N SER A 65 12.11 4.30 -0.83
CA SER A 65 13.49 3.81 -0.88
C SER A 65 13.84 2.74 0.16
N LYS A 66 13.03 2.61 1.23
CA LYS A 66 13.20 1.62 2.29
C LYS A 66 12.30 0.40 2.14
N LEU A 67 11.42 0.36 1.14
CA LEU A 67 10.49 -0.76 0.96
C LEU A 67 11.28 -2.02 0.62
N VAL A 68 11.18 -3.00 1.50
CA VAL A 68 11.79 -4.34 1.38
C VAL A 68 10.79 -5.30 0.75
N GLU A 69 9.53 -5.23 1.14
CA GLU A 69 8.51 -6.18 0.68
C GLU A 69 7.18 -5.49 0.35
N LEU A 70 6.63 -5.87 -0.80
CA LEU A 70 5.28 -5.54 -1.25
C LEU A 70 4.55 -6.84 -1.58
N ASP A 71 3.49 -7.15 -0.83
CA ASP A 71 2.68 -8.33 -1.06
C ASP A 71 1.30 -7.98 -1.61
N LEU A 72 1.08 -8.31 -2.88
CA LEU A 72 -0.18 -8.12 -3.61
C LEU A 72 -0.88 -9.46 -3.92
N ARG A 73 -0.52 -10.55 -3.23
CA ARG A 73 -1.12 -11.87 -3.49
C ARG A 73 -2.62 -11.83 -3.26
N GLY A 74 -3.39 -12.31 -4.24
CA GLY A 74 -4.85 -12.29 -4.17
C GLY A 74 -5.50 -10.96 -4.59
N CYS A 75 -4.72 -9.98 -5.05
CA CYS A 75 -5.28 -8.76 -5.67
C CYS A 75 -5.43 -8.96 -7.18
N TYR A 76 -6.61 -9.37 -7.62
CA TYR A 76 -6.84 -9.76 -9.01
C TYR A 76 -7.22 -8.59 -9.94
N ASN A 77 -7.66 -7.46 -9.39
CA ASN A 77 -8.18 -6.32 -10.15
C ASN A 77 -7.15 -5.21 -10.42
N ILE A 78 -5.88 -5.37 -10.01
CA ILE A 78 -4.84 -4.36 -10.22
C ILE A 78 -4.50 -4.27 -11.71
N THR A 79 -4.86 -3.16 -12.34
CA THR A 79 -4.73 -2.97 -13.80
C THR A 79 -3.39 -2.42 -14.25
N ASP A 80 -2.60 -1.84 -13.35
CA ASP A 80 -1.27 -1.31 -13.65
C ASP A 80 -0.26 -1.69 -12.55
N CYS A 81 0.43 -2.82 -12.77
CA CYS A 81 1.60 -3.21 -11.98
C CYS A 81 2.87 -3.01 -12.81
N ARG A 82 3.04 -1.85 -13.45
CA ARG A 82 4.26 -1.56 -14.23
C ARG A 82 5.41 -1.19 -13.30
N ARG A 83 6.24 -2.21 -13.05
CA ARG A 83 7.65 -2.17 -12.60
C ARG A 83 7.91 -1.80 -11.14
N PHE A 84 7.57 -2.71 -10.23
CA PHE A 84 8.32 -2.86 -8.99
C PHE A 84 9.41 -3.92 -9.23
N ARG A 85 10.66 -3.49 -9.45
CA ARG A 85 11.83 -4.38 -9.30
C ARG A 85 12.19 -4.35 -7.83
N VAL A 86 11.64 -5.28 -7.06
CA VAL A 86 12.20 -5.63 -5.74
C VAL A 86 13.50 -6.37 -6.06
N THR A 87 14.64 -5.86 -5.58
CA THR A 87 15.96 -6.46 -5.83
C THR A 87 16.27 -7.44 -4.72
#